data_AF-A0A6V7X5B0-F1
#
_entry.id   AF-A0A6V7X5B0-F1
#
_cell.length_a   1.000
_cell.length_b   1.000
_cell.length_c   1.000
_cell.angle_alpha   90.00
_cell.angle_beta   90.00
_cell.angle_gamma   90.00
#
_symmetry.space_group_name_H-M   'P 1'
#
loop_
_entity.id
_entity.type
_entity.pdbx_description
1 polymer ?
#
loop_
_entity_poly.entity_id
_entity_poly.type
_entity_poly.pdbx_seq_one_letter_code
_entity_poly.pdbx_strand_id
1 'polypeptide(L)'
;MKTPLDTSYDHLIESPKYYFHPDMVFRTPLRDVNSGAQILLWIDLTNSTSFYQPSEIPPPCKYEKIKMVGHGEAPSVEQTDRFIGIVDKFFEEHPNDIVVVHCTHGFNRTGFLIASYLFKRDGLSIEMAVQEFASCRPMGIYKQLYLDELHQRFGDEDDEKIESHGRPLWENGPLSNEEFTMDGIFTIGEEKELNNNGHQQQNDLSISPSTSNLNIDNLVFNSNSSSPGKKAKTAPLFMDGRVPNVYFVDDPDLRKSVQNQAINYCGYKGKGFPGSQPVSLEGPYGTNNIQFLAMEPYMVSWKADGVRYLVLIDGPNRVFAFDRDNNPFQINNVTFLNAKAKCLSHLKCPISDEDYLKETLVDAEMVIDTFEGKEIPRLLIYDLIYFNNFNMKKEKFSVRFEAIEKELISPRIEAFKAGIINRNSEPIGVRRKSFWPIESTYKLFQPGFLGAVTSCHEIDGIVFQPVNRHYEPGRFDYLLKWKPPELSTIDFRLEIKKIQRPGELTQWVGDLHVLHLDRPFGRLLKVTNQMRQYDKKIIECKFVRDKGVCGWEFMRERTDKSHPNALSTAESVLNTIKYPINRDNILNFIHSFITKKRQEQQQKHENVH
;
A
#
# COMPACT_ATOMS: atom_id res chain seq x y z
N MET A 1 28.82 4.83 6.87
CA MET A 1 28.35 4.95 8.28
C MET A 1 28.32 6.41 8.73
N LYS A 2 27.67 6.74 9.87
CA LYS A 2 27.71 8.09 10.49
C LYS A 2 29.11 8.34 11.09
N THR A 3 29.50 9.60 11.29
CA THR A 3 30.74 9.94 12.00
C THR A 3 30.66 9.53 13.48
N PRO A 4 31.64 8.77 14.00
CA PRO A 4 31.76 8.52 15.43
C PRO A 4 32.28 9.75 16.17
N LEU A 5 32.07 9.79 17.47
CA LEU A 5 32.58 10.83 18.36
C LEU A 5 33.57 10.21 19.34
N ASP A 6 34.63 10.92 19.68
CA ASP A 6 35.53 10.51 20.75
C ASP A 6 34.88 10.73 22.13
N THR A 7 35.57 10.27 23.18
CA THR A 7 35.10 10.37 24.56
C THR A 7 35.01 11.83 25.06
N SER A 8 35.58 12.81 24.34
CA SER A 8 35.46 14.22 24.73
C SER A 8 34.02 14.71 24.62
N TYR A 9 33.18 14.08 23.79
CA TYR A 9 31.76 14.43 23.63
C TYR A 9 30.82 13.69 24.59
N ASP A 10 31.30 12.74 25.40
CA ASP A 10 30.46 11.90 26.26
C ASP A 10 29.60 12.71 27.22
N HIS A 11 30.15 13.81 27.74
CA HIS A 11 29.45 14.71 28.65
C HIS A 11 28.26 15.44 28.01
N LEU A 12 28.20 15.50 26.67
CA LEU A 12 27.11 16.11 25.90
C LEU A 12 26.02 15.09 25.51
N ILE A 13 26.25 13.80 25.78
CA ILE A 13 25.35 12.71 25.38
C ILE A 13 24.64 12.17 26.61
N GLU A 14 23.31 12.20 26.60
CA GLU A 14 22.45 11.91 27.76
C GLU A 14 22.66 10.52 28.40
N SER A 15 23.18 9.55 27.65
CA SER A 15 23.34 8.19 28.14
C SER A 15 24.43 7.41 27.39
N PRO A 16 25.23 6.58 28.10
CA PRO A 16 26.25 5.71 27.49
C PRO A 16 25.75 4.78 26.39
N LYS A 17 24.45 4.43 26.39
CA LYS A 17 23.84 3.61 25.33
C LYS A 17 23.81 4.30 23.96
N TYR A 18 24.02 5.62 23.91
CA TYR A 18 24.08 6.41 22.68
C TYR A 18 25.50 6.76 22.25
N TYR A 19 26.50 6.31 23.00
CA TYR A 19 27.90 6.52 22.63
C TYR A 19 28.21 5.75 21.36
N PHE A 20 29.00 6.36 20.49
CA PHE A 20 29.42 5.78 19.22
C PHE A 20 30.86 6.20 18.94
N HIS A 21 31.79 5.48 19.57
CA HIS A 21 33.23 5.70 19.43
C HIS A 21 33.82 4.92 18.25
N PRO A 22 34.98 5.33 17.70
CA PRO A 22 35.60 4.62 16.59
C PRO A 22 35.86 3.13 16.87
N ASP A 23 36.36 2.79 18.06
CA ASP A 23 36.63 1.40 18.49
C ASP A 23 35.37 0.52 18.52
N MET A 24 34.17 1.10 18.70
CA MET A 24 32.92 0.32 18.65
C MET A 24 32.66 -0.27 17.25
N VAL A 25 33.15 0.38 16.19
CA VAL A 25 33.02 -0.14 14.82
C VAL A 25 33.81 -1.43 14.64
N PHE A 26 35.02 -1.50 15.20
CA PHE A 26 35.88 -2.67 15.14
C PHE A 26 35.37 -3.84 16.00
N ARG A 27 34.59 -3.55 17.03
CA ARG A 27 33.94 -4.56 17.89
C ARG A 27 32.60 -5.05 17.35
N THR A 28 32.03 -4.36 16.37
CA THR A 28 30.71 -4.72 15.82
C THR A 28 30.85 -5.89 14.86
N PRO A 29 30.14 -7.01 15.06
CA PRO A 29 30.16 -8.12 14.12
C PRO A 29 29.59 -7.67 12.76
N LEU A 30 30.42 -7.71 11.74
CA LEU A 30 30.02 -7.40 10.37
C LEU A 30 29.27 -8.59 9.79
N ARG A 31 28.12 -8.32 9.17
CA ARG A 31 27.29 -9.32 8.48
C ARG A 31 27.70 -9.34 7.01
N ASP A 32 27.55 -10.49 6.36
CA ASP A 32 27.74 -10.64 4.91
C ASP A 32 29.17 -10.32 4.43
N VAL A 33 30.18 -10.59 5.26
CA VAL A 33 31.60 -10.42 4.94
C VAL A 33 32.32 -11.76 4.83
N ASN A 34 33.42 -11.81 4.07
CA ASN A 34 34.25 -13.00 3.95
C ASN A 34 34.78 -13.45 5.32
N SER A 35 34.81 -14.76 5.57
CA SER A 35 35.34 -15.34 6.80
C SER A 35 36.79 -14.89 7.03
N GLY A 36 37.00 -14.06 8.05
CA GLY A 36 38.33 -13.53 8.41
C GLY A 36 38.64 -12.12 7.89
N ALA A 37 37.71 -11.45 7.20
CA ALA A 37 37.88 -10.08 6.73
C ALA A 37 38.09 -9.09 7.89
N GLN A 38 39.03 -8.15 7.72
CA GLN A 38 39.34 -7.10 8.69
C GLN A 38 39.03 -5.71 8.16
N ILE A 39 38.71 -4.76 9.06
CA ILE A 39 38.63 -3.35 8.68
C ILE A 39 40.06 -2.80 8.59
N LEU A 40 40.51 -2.49 7.38
CA LEU A 40 41.89 -2.08 7.12
C LEU A 40 42.01 -0.67 6.53
N LEU A 41 40.92 -0.05 6.08
CA LEU A 41 40.92 1.33 5.62
C LEU A 41 39.73 2.11 6.18
N TRP A 42 40.00 3.32 6.67
CA TRP A 42 39.04 4.24 7.22
C TRP A 42 39.08 5.58 6.50
N ILE A 43 38.01 5.89 5.75
CA ILE A 43 37.87 7.11 4.95
C ILE A 43 36.91 8.09 5.64
N ASP A 44 37.46 9.24 6.03
CA ASP A 44 36.74 10.35 6.66
C ASP A 44 36.47 11.48 5.66
N LEU A 45 35.19 11.68 5.35
CA LEU A 45 34.69 12.70 4.42
C LEU A 45 34.26 14.01 5.10
N THR A 46 34.48 14.14 6.41
CA THR A 46 34.11 15.35 7.16
C THR A 46 35.10 16.48 6.91
N ASN A 47 34.62 17.72 6.92
CA ASN A 47 35.51 18.88 6.86
C ASN A 47 36.23 19.10 8.20
N SER A 48 35.53 18.84 9.31
CA SER A 48 36.07 19.02 10.67
C SER A 48 37.04 17.91 11.04
N THR A 49 38.00 18.24 11.92
CA THR A 49 38.87 17.28 12.61
C THR A 49 38.52 17.16 14.10
N SER A 50 37.40 17.75 14.52
CA SER A 50 37.03 17.84 15.93
C SER A 50 36.30 16.61 16.46
N PHE A 51 35.81 15.71 15.60
CA PHE A 51 34.89 14.64 16.02
C PHE A 51 35.58 13.51 16.78
N TYR A 52 36.77 13.11 16.34
CA TYR A 52 37.62 12.12 17.00
C TYR A 52 39.06 12.25 16.49
N GLN A 53 40.03 11.73 17.24
CA GLN A 53 41.43 11.74 16.81
C GLN A 53 41.76 10.54 15.92
N PRO A 54 42.54 10.70 14.83
CA PRO A 54 42.97 9.59 13.99
C PRO A 54 43.69 8.46 14.76
N SER A 55 44.33 8.78 15.88
CA SER A 55 44.99 7.80 16.77
C SER A 55 44.03 6.83 17.46
N GLU A 56 42.72 7.10 17.47
CA GLU A 56 41.70 6.21 18.00
C GLU A 56 41.33 5.08 17.03
N ILE A 57 41.79 5.15 15.79
CA ILE A 57 41.67 4.07 14.82
C ILE A 57 42.73 3.01 15.15
N PRO A 58 42.34 1.79 15.56
CA PRO A 58 43.28 0.76 15.97
C PRO A 58 44.12 0.27 14.78
N PRO A 59 45.43 0.01 14.97
CA PRO A 59 46.24 -0.66 13.96
C PRO A 59 45.72 -2.09 13.73
N PRO A 60 45.81 -2.65 12.51
CA PRO A 60 46.54 -2.14 11.33
C PRO A 60 45.74 -1.21 10.41
N CYS A 61 44.57 -0.70 10.81
CA CYS A 61 43.72 0.10 9.94
C CYS A 61 44.33 1.47 9.57
N LYS A 62 44.38 1.78 8.26
CA LYS A 62 44.88 3.04 7.73
C LYS A 62 43.79 4.11 7.74
N TYR A 63 44.10 5.31 8.19
CA TYR A 63 43.20 6.46 8.16
C TYR A 63 43.49 7.39 6.97
N GLU A 64 42.46 7.73 6.20
CA GLU A 64 42.51 8.66 5.07
C GLU A 64 41.43 9.74 5.21
N LYS A 65 41.80 11.02 5.09
CA LYS A 65 40.87 12.15 5.17
C LYS A 65 40.71 12.83 3.82
N ILE A 66 39.47 12.88 3.33
CA ILE A 66 39.08 13.64 2.13
C ILE A 66 38.15 14.75 2.57
N LYS A 67 38.70 15.96 2.76
CA LYS A 67 37.93 17.10 3.26
C LYS A 67 36.89 17.53 2.22
N MET A 68 35.61 17.49 2.61
CA MET A 68 34.49 17.92 1.78
C MET A 68 33.85 19.19 2.36
N VAL A 69 33.76 20.25 1.56
CA VAL A 69 33.19 21.56 1.97
C VAL A 69 31.77 21.39 2.50
N GLY A 70 31.40 22.21 3.50
CA GLY A 70 30.07 22.22 4.12
C GLY A 70 29.04 22.97 3.26
N HIS A 71 27.77 22.54 3.33
CA HIS A 71 26.57 23.17 2.75
C HIS A 71 26.47 23.23 1.21
N GLY A 72 25.34 22.77 0.68
CA GLY A 72 24.88 23.10 -0.67
C GLY A 72 25.63 22.50 -1.86
N GLU A 73 26.70 21.73 -1.66
CA GLU A 73 27.52 21.20 -2.75
C GLU A 73 27.72 19.67 -2.66
N ALA A 74 27.73 19.03 -3.83
CA ALA A 74 28.10 17.63 -4.04
C ALA A 74 29.63 17.49 -4.18
N PRO A 75 30.22 16.30 -3.93
CA PRO A 75 31.66 16.09 -4.14
C PRO A 75 32.09 16.43 -5.56
N SER A 76 33.19 17.17 -5.75
CA SER A 76 33.76 17.49 -7.06
C SER A 76 34.28 16.26 -7.81
N VAL A 77 34.53 16.38 -9.11
CA VAL A 77 35.06 15.28 -9.94
C VAL A 77 36.43 14.83 -9.40
N GLU A 78 37.30 15.77 -9.02
CA GLU A 78 38.62 15.47 -8.47
C GLU A 78 38.53 14.74 -7.13
N GLN A 79 37.56 15.10 -6.28
CA GLN A 79 37.31 14.41 -5.02
C GLN A 79 36.76 13.00 -5.22
N THR A 80 35.88 12.81 -6.21
CA THR A 80 35.36 11.50 -6.60
C THR A 80 36.47 10.60 -7.13
N ASP A 81 37.30 11.11 -8.05
CA ASP A 81 38.40 10.33 -8.63
C ASP A 81 39.47 10.00 -7.59
N ARG A 82 39.76 10.92 -6.66
CA ARG A 82 40.64 10.65 -5.53
C ARG A 82 40.09 9.55 -4.61
N PHE A 83 38.79 9.59 -4.31
CA PHE A 83 38.15 8.55 -3.50
C PHE A 83 38.26 7.18 -4.19
N ILE A 84 37.93 7.12 -5.47
CA ILE A 84 37.97 5.89 -6.26
C ILE A 84 39.41 5.34 -6.30
N GLY A 85 40.42 6.18 -6.59
CA GLY A 85 41.81 5.75 -6.61
C GLY A 85 42.34 5.25 -5.26
N ILE A 86 41.86 5.80 -4.14
CA ILE A 86 42.20 5.30 -2.79
C ILE A 86 41.59 3.90 -2.57
N VAL A 87 40.33 3.71 -2.97
CA VAL A 87 39.61 2.44 -2.79
C VAL A 87 40.14 1.35 -3.72
N ASP A 88 40.45 1.70 -4.98
CA ASP A 88 41.05 0.77 -5.95
C ASP A 88 42.38 0.24 -5.44
N LYS A 89 43.29 1.15 -5.06
CA LYS A 89 44.60 0.78 -4.51
C LYS A 89 44.46 -0.12 -3.28
N PHE A 90 43.46 0.15 -2.44
CA PHE A 90 43.18 -0.69 -1.29
C PHE A 90 42.76 -2.10 -1.69
N PHE A 91 41.82 -2.26 -2.62
CA PHE A 91 41.37 -3.59 -3.04
C PHE A 91 42.41 -4.34 -3.90
N GLU A 92 43.36 -3.64 -4.54
CA GLU A 92 44.55 -4.26 -5.15
C GLU A 92 45.46 -4.93 -4.10
N GLU A 93 45.66 -4.29 -2.94
CA GLU A 93 46.51 -4.78 -1.86
C GLU A 93 45.75 -5.74 -0.90
N HIS A 94 44.44 -5.53 -0.73
CA HIS A 94 43.58 -6.18 0.28
C HIS A 94 42.19 -6.55 -0.29
N PRO A 95 42.08 -7.53 -1.21
CA PRO A 95 40.86 -7.79 -1.99
C PRO A 95 39.66 -8.30 -1.19
N ASN A 96 39.89 -8.85 0.01
CA ASN A 96 38.85 -9.45 0.86
C ASN A 96 38.57 -8.66 2.15
N ASP A 97 39.26 -7.54 2.36
CA ASP A 97 39.15 -6.73 3.56
C ASP A 97 38.25 -5.51 3.35
N ILE A 98 37.99 -4.76 4.42
CA ILE A 98 36.85 -3.86 4.50
C ILE A 98 37.30 -2.39 4.57
N VAL A 99 36.64 -1.58 3.76
CA VAL A 99 36.75 -0.11 3.78
C VAL A 99 35.58 0.48 4.55
N VAL A 100 35.88 1.28 5.57
CA VAL A 100 34.90 2.10 6.29
C VAL A 100 34.85 3.49 5.66
N VAL A 101 33.68 3.94 5.25
CA VAL A 101 33.46 5.30 4.73
C VAL A 101 32.42 6.03 5.57
N HIS A 102 32.73 7.24 6.01
CA HIS A 102 31.76 8.08 6.72
C HIS A 102 31.83 9.56 6.32
N CYS A 103 30.69 10.22 6.47
CA CYS A 103 30.59 11.68 6.53
C CYS A 103 29.83 12.04 7.81
N THR A 104 29.41 13.30 8.00
CA THR A 104 28.73 13.73 9.23
C THR A 104 27.53 12.85 9.58
N HIS A 105 26.61 12.65 8.63
CA HIS A 105 25.41 11.81 8.83
C HIS A 105 25.56 10.38 8.28
N GLY A 106 26.49 10.17 7.35
CA GLY A 106 26.70 8.87 6.72
C GLY A 106 25.69 8.50 5.63
N PHE A 107 25.06 9.50 4.99
CA PHE A 107 24.05 9.32 3.95
C PHE A 107 24.48 10.00 2.65
N ASN A 108 24.35 11.33 2.54
CA ASN A 108 24.52 12.02 1.25
C ASN A 108 25.92 11.89 0.62
N ARG A 109 26.98 12.44 1.24
CA ARG A 109 28.35 12.36 0.66
C ARG A 109 28.89 10.94 0.59
N THR A 110 28.55 10.14 1.59
CA THR A 110 28.95 8.73 1.65
C THR A 110 28.29 7.95 0.52
N GLY A 111 26.98 8.09 0.34
CA GLY A 111 26.24 7.46 -0.74
C GLY A 111 26.67 7.97 -2.11
N PHE A 112 26.92 9.27 -2.26
CA PHE A 112 27.40 9.84 -3.52
C PHE A 112 28.70 9.20 -3.99
N LEU A 113 29.71 9.10 -3.10
CA LEU A 113 31.00 8.53 -3.45
C LEU A 113 30.94 7.01 -3.66
N ILE A 114 30.15 6.30 -2.85
CA ILE A 114 29.95 4.85 -3.02
C ILE A 114 29.23 4.58 -4.34
N ALA A 115 28.15 5.29 -4.65
CA ALA A 115 27.42 5.13 -5.92
C ALA A 115 28.32 5.46 -7.12
N SER A 116 29.14 6.52 -7.02
CA SER A 116 30.13 6.86 -8.05
C SER A 116 31.17 5.75 -8.27
N TYR A 117 31.60 5.08 -7.19
CA TYR A 117 32.52 3.94 -7.28
C TYR A 117 31.86 2.73 -7.93
N LEU A 118 30.65 2.35 -7.49
CA LEU A 118 29.90 1.22 -8.06
C LEU A 118 29.64 1.42 -9.56
N PHE A 119 29.34 2.65 -9.98
CA PHE A 119 29.20 2.98 -11.40
C PHE A 119 30.52 2.82 -12.17
N LYS A 120 31.60 3.47 -11.70
CA LYS A 120 32.89 3.48 -12.44
C LYS A 120 33.66 2.16 -12.41
N ARG A 121 33.48 1.33 -11.37
CA ARG A 121 34.27 0.10 -11.16
C ARG A 121 33.47 -1.18 -11.29
N ASP A 122 32.25 -1.20 -10.75
CA ASP A 122 31.44 -2.42 -10.72
C ASP A 122 30.45 -2.48 -11.91
N GLY A 123 30.39 -1.42 -12.73
CA GLY A 123 29.60 -1.36 -13.96
C GLY A 123 28.09 -1.29 -13.73
N LEU A 124 27.66 -0.90 -12.53
CA LEU A 124 26.25 -0.67 -12.23
C LEU A 124 25.77 0.63 -12.92
N SER A 125 24.50 0.67 -13.35
CA SER A 125 23.86 1.94 -13.69
C SER A 125 23.76 2.82 -12.45
N ILE A 126 23.64 4.14 -12.64
CA ILE A 126 23.65 5.05 -11.50
C ILE A 126 22.41 4.86 -10.60
N GLU A 127 21.27 4.50 -11.19
CA GLU A 127 20.03 4.14 -10.50
C GLU A 127 20.25 2.92 -9.61
N MET A 128 20.84 1.87 -10.17
CA MET A 128 21.14 0.64 -9.44
C MET A 128 22.15 0.89 -8.32
N ALA A 129 23.17 1.72 -8.57
CA ALA A 129 24.17 2.08 -7.57
C ALA A 129 23.57 2.85 -6.38
N VAL A 130 22.65 3.80 -6.65
CA VAL A 130 21.91 4.54 -5.61
C VAL A 130 20.97 3.60 -4.85
N GLN A 131 20.28 2.69 -5.55
CA GLN A 131 19.38 1.72 -4.95
C GLN A 131 20.12 0.72 -4.07
N GLU A 132 21.30 0.24 -4.50
CA GLU A 132 22.15 -0.66 -3.72
C GLU A 132 22.62 0.01 -2.42
N PHE A 133 23.02 1.28 -2.49
CA PHE A 133 23.34 2.04 -1.28
C PHE A 133 22.12 2.19 -0.35
N ALA A 134 20.92 2.46 -0.91
CA ALA A 134 19.69 2.62 -0.15
C ALA A 134 19.22 1.30 0.51
N SER A 135 19.48 0.15 -0.12
CA SER A 135 19.15 -1.18 0.42
C SER A 135 19.99 -1.49 1.67
N CYS A 136 21.29 -1.16 1.65
CA CYS A 136 22.19 -1.34 2.79
C CYS A 136 22.04 -0.23 3.85
N ARG A 137 21.67 0.99 3.44
CA ARG A 137 21.51 2.16 4.30
C ARG A 137 20.14 2.82 4.07
N PRO A 138 19.09 2.39 4.82
CA PRO A 138 17.72 2.89 4.63
C PRO A 138 17.62 4.41 4.65
N MET A 139 16.78 4.98 3.78
CA MET A 139 16.70 6.40 3.36
C MET A 139 17.72 6.84 2.30
N GLY A 140 18.79 6.08 2.06
CA GLY A 140 19.75 6.34 0.99
C GLY A 140 20.28 7.77 0.98
N ILE A 141 20.41 8.34 -0.22
CA ILE A 141 20.75 9.76 -0.42
C ILE A 141 19.44 10.56 -0.36
N TYR A 142 19.27 11.37 0.69
CA TYR A 142 18.01 12.06 0.97
C TYR A 142 18.01 13.55 0.59
N LYS A 143 19.11 14.08 0.05
CA LYS A 143 19.20 15.44 -0.48
C LYS A 143 19.23 15.40 -2.00
N GLN A 144 18.19 15.94 -2.63
CA GLN A 144 17.96 15.91 -4.08
C GLN A 144 19.18 16.37 -4.90
N LEU A 145 19.85 17.45 -4.48
CA LEU A 145 21.08 17.95 -5.10
C LEU A 145 22.12 16.86 -5.41
N TYR A 146 22.31 15.89 -4.49
CA TYR A 146 23.31 14.84 -4.70
C TYR A 146 22.86 13.82 -5.75
N LEU A 147 21.55 13.55 -5.85
CA LEU A 147 20.97 12.68 -6.86
C LEU A 147 20.99 13.35 -8.24
N ASP A 148 20.63 14.63 -8.29
CA ASP A 148 20.67 15.44 -9.50
C ASP A 148 22.10 15.49 -10.07
N GLU A 149 23.10 15.71 -9.22
CA GLU A 149 24.50 15.73 -9.64
C GLU A 149 24.99 14.35 -10.11
N LEU A 150 24.56 13.25 -9.46
CA LEU A 150 24.91 11.89 -9.91
C LEU A 150 24.32 11.61 -11.29
N HIS A 151 23.04 11.94 -11.48
CA HIS A 151 22.35 11.76 -12.75
C HIS A 151 22.92 12.68 -13.84
N GLN A 152 23.26 13.93 -13.52
CA GLN A 152 23.93 14.84 -14.46
C GLN A 152 25.32 14.33 -14.88
N ARG A 153 26.07 13.68 -13.97
CA ARG A 153 27.43 13.19 -14.27
C ARG A 153 27.46 11.82 -14.94
N PHE A 154 26.49 10.96 -14.65
CA PHE A 154 26.57 9.53 -14.96
C PHE A 154 25.29 8.92 -15.56
N GLY A 155 24.16 9.63 -15.56
CA GLY A 155 22.90 9.16 -16.13
C GLY A 155 22.74 9.52 -17.60
N ASP A 156 21.86 8.81 -18.32
CA ASP A 156 21.53 9.11 -19.71
C ASP A 156 20.43 10.18 -19.81
N GLU A 157 20.39 10.94 -20.92
CA GLU A 157 19.40 12.02 -21.11
C GLU A 157 17.94 11.52 -21.15
N ASP A 158 17.75 10.24 -21.46
CA ASP A 158 16.45 9.57 -21.56
C ASP A 158 16.01 8.90 -20.23
N ASP A 159 16.86 8.88 -19.20
CA ASP A 159 16.57 8.23 -17.92
C ASP A 159 15.66 9.10 -17.03
N GLU A 160 14.74 8.46 -16.31
CA GLU A 160 13.90 9.16 -15.33
C GLU A 160 14.75 9.70 -14.16
N LYS A 161 14.52 10.96 -13.77
CA LYS A 161 15.25 11.58 -12.67
C LYS A 161 15.01 10.83 -11.35
N ILE A 162 16.09 10.53 -10.64
CA ILE A 162 16.03 9.87 -9.35
C ILE A 162 15.51 10.86 -8.29
N GLU A 163 14.29 10.65 -7.80
CA GLU A 163 13.69 11.49 -6.77
C GLU A 163 14.04 11.02 -5.35
N SER A 164 14.30 11.99 -4.47
CA SER A 164 14.64 11.77 -3.08
C SER A 164 13.41 11.61 -2.20
N HIS A 165 13.49 10.75 -1.18
CA HIS A 165 12.46 10.60 -0.13
C HIS A 165 12.36 11.79 0.85
N GLY A 166 13.14 12.86 0.63
CA GLY A 166 13.14 14.07 1.46
C GLY A 166 13.95 13.93 2.76
N ARG A 167 14.23 15.08 3.40
CA ARG A 167 15.06 15.13 4.61
C ARG A 167 14.40 14.37 5.77
N PRO A 168 15.13 13.47 6.44
CA PRO A 168 14.57 12.74 7.57
C PRO A 168 14.31 13.69 8.75
N LEU A 169 13.22 13.44 9.48
CA LEU A 169 12.74 14.29 10.58
C LEU A 169 13.79 14.63 11.66
N TRP A 170 14.79 13.76 11.86
CA TRP A 170 15.86 13.97 12.83
C TRP A 170 16.95 14.96 12.37
N GLU A 171 17.00 15.34 11.09
CA GLU A 171 17.97 16.34 10.58
C GLU A 171 17.55 17.77 10.93
N ASN A 172 16.27 18.02 11.20
CA ASN A 172 15.72 19.37 11.43
C ASN A 172 15.99 19.94 12.84
N GLY A 173 16.80 19.26 13.66
CA GLY A 173 17.11 19.67 15.03
C GLY A 173 15.91 19.61 15.98
N PRO A 174 16.12 19.84 17.29
CA PRO A 174 15.02 20.10 18.22
C PRO A 174 14.37 21.43 17.84
N LEU A 175 13.05 21.43 17.68
CA LEU A 175 12.26 22.66 17.52
C LEU A 175 12.55 23.57 18.71
N SER A 176 13.09 24.76 18.46
CA SER A 176 13.25 25.79 19.49
C SER A 176 11.87 26.15 20.06
N ASN A 177 11.79 26.27 21.38
CA ASN A 177 10.58 26.54 22.16
C ASN A 177 9.94 27.93 21.94
N GLU A 178 10.18 28.58 20.81
CA GLU A 178 9.71 29.93 20.52
C GLU A 178 9.05 29.97 19.16
N GLU A 179 7.88 29.34 19.04
CA GLU A 179 6.80 29.79 18.15
C GLU A 179 5.50 29.10 18.60
N PHE A 180 5.13 29.44 19.83
CA PHE A 180 3.75 29.35 20.30
C PHE A 180 3.07 30.67 19.94
N THR A 181 2.20 30.68 18.93
CA THR A 181 1.08 31.62 18.89
C THR A 181 -0.22 30.85 19.06
N MET A 182 -1.07 31.41 19.90
CA MET A 182 -2.24 30.79 20.52
C MET A 182 -3.47 30.71 19.59
N ASP A 183 -3.30 30.64 18.27
CA ASP A 183 -4.37 30.53 17.27
C ASP A 183 -3.85 29.86 15.98
N GLY A 184 -3.69 28.53 16.00
CA GLY A 184 -2.93 27.74 15.01
C GLY A 184 -3.48 27.68 13.57
N ILE A 185 -3.43 28.80 12.86
CA ILE A 185 -3.46 28.89 11.39
C ILE A 185 -2.09 29.38 10.89
N PHE A 186 -1.48 28.65 9.97
CA PHE A 186 -0.57 29.19 8.95
C PHE A 186 -0.85 28.38 7.66
N THR A 187 -1.68 28.89 6.74
CA THR A 187 -1.29 29.65 5.53
C THR A 187 0.10 29.30 4.97
N ILE A 188 0.06 28.66 3.80
CA ILE A 188 1.17 28.45 2.88
C ILE A 188 1.63 29.84 2.43
N GLY A 189 2.84 30.23 2.85
CA GLY A 189 3.50 31.44 2.37
C GLY A 189 4.53 31.06 1.32
N GLU A 190 4.30 31.56 0.12
CA GLU A 190 5.09 31.42 -1.10
C GLU A 190 6.59 31.70 -0.90
N GLU A 191 7.39 31.02 -1.71
CA GLU A 191 8.82 31.28 -1.90
C GLU A 191 9.04 32.75 -2.30
N LYS A 192 9.77 33.50 -1.48
CA LYS A 192 10.27 34.81 -1.87
C LYS A 192 11.50 34.64 -2.75
N GLU A 193 11.30 34.76 -4.05
CA GLU A 193 12.32 35.17 -4.98
C GLU A 193 12.86 36.57 -4.60
N LEU A 194 14.18 36.67 -4.58
CA LEU A 194 14.90 37.94 -4.53
C LEU A 194 14.74 38.64 -5.88
N ASN A 195 14.19 39.85 -5.88
CA ASN A 195 14.61 40.84 -6.87
C ASN A 195 14.53 42.28 -6.35
N ASN A 196 15.65 42.96 -6.56
CA ASN A 196 15.94 44.36 -6.31
C ASN A 196 15.22 45.26 -7.33
N ASN A 197 14.60 46.37 -6.87
CA ASN A 197 14.87 47.76 -7.30
C ASN A 197 13.65 48.69 -7.13
N GLY A 198 13.88 49.82 -6.45
CA GLY A 198 13.57 51.13 -7.03
C GLY A 198 12.22 51.80 -6.73
N HIS A 199 12.26 52.69 -5.73
CA HIS A 199 11.66 54.04 -5.69
C HIS A 199 10.14 54.31 -5.71
N GLN A 200 9.72 54.91 -4.58
CA GLN A 200 8.99 56.17 -4.40
C GLN A 200 7.51 56.32 -4.79
N GLN A 201 6.73 56.60 -3.73
CA GLN A 201 5.91 57.80 -3.47
C GLN A 201 4.42 57.56 -3.19
N GLN A 202 4.00 58.29 -2.15
CA GLN A 202 2.70 58.36 -1.50
C GLN A 202 1.60 58.87 -2.43
N ASN A 203 0.36 58.41 -2.23
CA ASN A 203 -0.69 59.28 -1.68
C ASN A 203 -2.01 58.52 -1.41
N ASP A 204 -2.61 58.91 -0.30
CA ASP A 204 -3.92 58.54 0.23
C ASP A 204 -5.08 58.78 -0.76
N LEU A 205 -6.17 58.00 -0.63
CA LEU A 205 -7.52 58.48 -0.26
C LEU A 205 -8.61 57.39 -0.43
N SER A 206 -9.10 56.91 0.71
CA SER A 206 -10.52 56.87 1.14
C SER A 206 -11.67 56.38 0.21
N ILE A 207 -12.44 55.43 0.78
CA ILE A 207 -13.92 55.26 0.76
C ILE A 207 -14.53 54.29 -0.28
N SER A 208 -15.07 53.18 0.26
CA SER A 208 -16.05 52.25 -0.33
C SER A 208 -17.34 52.96 -0.76
N PRO A 209 -18.10 52.45 -1.76
CA PRO A 209 -19.20 51.54 -1.41
C PRO A 209 -19.60 50.47 -2.47
N SER A 210 -20.26 49.46 -1.92
CA SER A 210 -21.23 48.46 -2.41
C SER A 210 -21.91 48.56 -3.79
N THR A 211 -22.26 47.35 -4.28
CA THR A 211 -23.43 46.92 -5.10
C THR A 211 -23.40 47.31 -6.59
N SER A 212 -23.74 46.45 -7.58
CA SER A 212 -24.85 45.50 -7.65
C SER A 212 -24.81 44.62 -8.92
N ASN A 213 -25.36 43.40 -8.82
CA ASN A 213 -26.19 42.66 -9.78
C ASN A 213 -25.54 42.17 -11.09
N LEU A 214 -25.72 40.90 -11.48
CA LEU A 214 -27.02 40.29 -11.81
C LEU A 214 -27.13 38.79 -11.44
N ASN A 215 -28.26 38.47 -10.81
CA ASN A 215 -28.88 37.15 -10.66
C ASN A 215 -29.63 36.73 -11.93
N ILE A 216 -29.87 35.41 -12.05
CA ILE A 216 -31.12 34.67 -12.38
C ILE A 216 -30.64 33.20 -12.46
N ASP A 217 -30.85 32.26 -11.54
CA ASP A 217 -31.80 32.01 -10.44
C ASP A 217 -33.17 31.43 -10.84
N ASN A 218 -33.42 30.25 -10.23
CA ASN A 218 -34.70 29.64 -9.86
C ASN A 218 -35.34 28.63 -10.84
N LEU A 219 -35.83 27.47 -10.38
CA LEU A 219 -36.78 27.33 -9.27
C LEU A 219 -36.69 25.98 -8.52
N VAL A 220 -36.56 26.05 -7.19
CA VAL A 220 -37.20 25.15 -6.22
C VAL A 220 -37.82 26.03 -5.12
N PHE A 221 -39.13 25.84 -4.87
CA PHE A 221 -39.91 26.31 -3.73
C PHE A 221 -40.88 25.13 -3.39
N ASN A 222 -41.28 24.78 -2.17
CA ASN A 222 -41.16 25.42 -0.85
C ASN A 222 -41.35 24.39 0.31
N SER A 223 -40.64 24.64 1.41
CA SER A 223 -40.89 24.42 2.86
C SER A 223 -41.84 23.34 3.43
N ASN A 224 -41.36 22.63 4.48
CA ASN A 224 -41.80 22.90 5.88
C ASN A 224 -40.89 22.30 6.98
N SER A 225 -40.42 23.22 7.85
CA SER A 225 -40.02 23.14 9.28
C SER A 225 -39.58 21.81 9.95
N SER A 226 -38.34 21.76 10.48
CA SER A 226 -38.05 21.61 11.94
C SER A 226 -36.55 21.56 12.28
N SER A 227 -36.15 22.40 13.24
CA SER A 227 -35.01 22.29 14.20
C SER A 227 -33.55 22.47 13.72
N PRO A 228 -32.79 23.43 14.32
CA PRO A 228 -31.36 23.64 14.03
C PRO A 228 -30.50 22.70 14.87
N GLY A 229 -29.80 21.75 14.23
CA GLY A 229 -28.86 20.90 14.96
C GLY A 229 -28.47 19.57 14.31
N LYS A 230 -28.23 19.52 13.00
CA LYS A 230 -27.47 18.42 12.38
C LYS A 230 -26.60 19.00 11.27
N LYS A 231 -25.28 18.95 11.43
CA LYS A 231 -24.36 19.08 10.28
C LYS A 231 -24.81 18.06 9.25
N ALA A 232 -25.10 18.50 8.02
CA ALA A 232 -25.45 17.60 6.92
C ALA A 232 -24.36 16.53 6.82
N LYS A 233 -24.73 15.24 6.93
CA LYS A 233 -23.81 14.15 6.62
C LYS A 233 -23.50 14.29 5.13
N THR A 234 -22.24 14.58 4.80
CA THR A 234 -21.73 14.46 3.43
C THR A 234 -22.06 13.05 2.93
N ALA A 235 -22.65 12.95 1.74
CA ALA A 235 -22.99 11.68 1.13
C ALA A 235 -21.73 10.81 0.98
N PRO A 236 -21.83 9.47 1.14
CA PRO A 236 -20.67 8.60 0.96
C PRO A 236 -20.17 8.69 -0.48
N LEU A 237 -18.85 8.62 -0.67
CA LEU A 237 -18.21 8.70 -1.98
C LEU A 237 -17.78 7.31 -2.44
N PHE A 238 -18.01 7.02 -3.72
CA PHE A 238 -17.55 5.77 -4.33
C PHE A 238 -16.04 5.87 -4.62
N MET A 239 -15.23 4.95 -4.06
CA MET A 239 -13.77 4.98 -4.21
C MET A 239 -13.15 6.37 -3.93
N ASP A 240 -13.62 7.04 -2.87
CA ASP A 240 -13.21 8.41 -2.50
C ASP A 240 -13.40 9.46 -3.63
N GLY A 241 -14.29 9.19 -4.59
CA GLY A 241 -14.57 10.07 -5.73
C GLY A 241 -13.66 9.88 -6.95
N ARG A 242 -12.79 8.86 -6.95
CA ARG A 242 -11.83 8.62 -8.05
C ARG A 242 -12.46 8.04 -9.32
N VAL A 243 -13.67 7.50 -9.25
CA VAL A 243 -14.32 6.85 -10.40
C VAL A 243 -15.42 7.76 -10.97
N PRO A 244 -15.32 8.18 -12.25
CA PRO A 244 -16.31 9.07 -12.85
C PRO A 244 -17.64 8.34 -13.12
N ASN A 245 -18.73 9.11 -13.17
CA ASN A 245 -20.08 8.63 -13.49
C ASN A 245 -20.65 7.57 -12.53
N VAL A 246 -20.19 7.57 -11.28
CA VAL A 246 -20.73 6.75 -10.21
C VAL A 246 -21.27 7.66 -9.12
N TYR A 247 -22.55 7.50 -8.77
CA TYR A 247 -23.25 8.40 -7.85
C TYR A 247 -23.90 7.62 -6.72
N PHE A 248 -23.90 8.18 -5.52
CA PHE A 248 -24.68 7.62 -4.42
C PHE A 248 -26.18 7.70 -4.72
N VAL A 249 -26.92 6.64 -4.41
CA VAL A 249 -28.37 6.64 -4.62
C VAL A 249 -29.05 7.44 -3.51
N ASP A 250 -29.40 8.69 -3.80
CA ASP A 250 -30.03 9.62 -2.86
C ASP A 250 -31.49 9.28 -2.54
N ASP A 251 -32.23 8.74 -3.50
CA ASP A 251 -33.63 8.34 -3.34
C ASP A 251 -33.78 7.22 -2.29
N PRO A 252 -34.46 7.47 -1.15
CA PRO A 252 -34.63 6.47 -0.09
C PRO A 252 -35.40 5.23 -0.53
N ASP A 253 -36.39 5.36 -1.41
CA ASP A 253 -37.24 4.25 -1.83
C ASP A 253 -36.48 3.32 -2.78
N LEU A 254 -35.83 3.89 -3.79
CA LEU A 254 -34.93 3.13 -4.65
C LEU A 254 -33.81 2.47 -3.85
N ARG A 255 -33.15 3.20 -2.93
CA ARG A 255 -32.10 2.68 -2.05
C ARG A 255 -32.56 1.43 -1.31
N LYS A 256 -33.71 1.50 -0.63
CA LYS A 256 -34.25 0.38 0.13
C LYS A 256 -34.63 -0.78 -0.78
N SER A 257 -35.20 -0.49 -1.95
CA SER A 257 -35.57 -1.48 -2.96
C SER A 257 -34.35 -2.30 -3.41
N VAL A 258 -33.30 -1.62 -3.89
CA VAL A 258 -32.11 -2.29 -4.44
C VAL A 258 -31.30 -3.01 -3.36
N GLN A 259 -31.24 -2.45 -2.15
CA GLN A 259 -30.62 -3.12 -0.99
C GLN A 259 -31.35 -4.43 -0.65
N ASN A 260 -32.68 -4.39 -0.58
CA ASN A 260 -33.48 -5.59 -0.31
C ASN A 260 -33.31 -6.63 -1.42
N GLN A 261 -33.25 -6.21 -2.69
CA GLN A 261 -33.02 -7.11 -3.82
C GLN A 261 -31.65 -7.81 -3.72
N ALA A 262 -30.58 -7.06 -3.44
CA ALA A 262 -29.24 -7.62 -3.25
C ALA A 262 -29.19 -8.61 -2.06
N ILE A 263 -29.81 -8.25 -0.93
CA ILE A 263 -29.90 -9.13 0.25
C ILE A 263 -30.68 -10.41 -0.05
N ASN A 264 -31.81 -10.30 -0.76
CA ASN A 264 -32.66 -11.42 -1.13
C ASN A 264 -31.93 -12.41 -2.04
N TYR A 265 -31.23 -11.91 -3.06
CA TYR A 265 -30.43 -12.73 -3.98
C TYR A 265 -29.29 -13.44 -3.24
N CYS A 266 -28.54 -12.74 -2.39
CA CYS A 266 -27.55 -13.36 -1.50
C CYS A 266 -28.18 -14.38 -0.55
N GLY A 267 -29.39 -14.13 -0.05
CA GLY A 267 -30.05 -14.95 0.97
C GLY A 267 -29.44 -14.80 2.36
N TYR A 268 -28.83 -13.65 2.64
CA TYR A 268 -28.20 -13.36 3.93
C TYR A 268 -29.26 -12.98 4.97
N LYS A 269 -29.24 -13.63 6.14
CA LYS A 269 -30.21 -13.40 7.23
C LYS A 269 -29.67 -12.49 8.35
N GLY A 270 -28.39 -12.17 8.31
CA GLY A 270 -27.73 -11.35 9.33
C GLY A 270 -27.86 -9.85 9.08
N LYS A 271 -27.28 -9.06 9.98
CA LYS A 271 -27.06 -7.62 9.79
C LYS A 271 -25.65 -7.39 9.24
N GLY A 272 -25.53 -6.62 8.16
CA GLY A 272 -24.25 -6.25 7.56
C GLY A 272 -24.12 -6.67 6.09
N PHE A 273 -22.90 -6.61 5.57
CA PHE A 273 -22.60 -6.95 4.17
C PHE A 273 -22.92 -8.42 3.85
N PRO A 274 -23.73 -8.70 2.82
CA PRO A 274 -24.22 -10.05 2.57
C PRO A 274 -23.24 -10.93 1.77
N GLY A 275 -22.14 -10.38 1.24
CA GLY A 275 -21.15 -11.13 0.46
C GLY A 275 -20.26 -12.08 1.29
N SER A 276 -19.70 -13.11 0.64
CA SER A 276 -18.84 -14.14 1.25
C SER A 276 -17.56 -13.56 1.84
N GLN A 277 -17.28 -13.71 3.13
CA GLN A 277 -16.09 -13.17 3.77
C GLN A 277 -15.00 -14.24 3.90
N PRO A 278 -13.82 -14.04 3.27
CA PRO A 278 -12.70 -14.97 3.37
C PRO A 278 -12.08 -14.99 4.77
N VAL A 279 -11.63 -16.16 5.21
CA VAL A 279 -10.85 -16.37 6.42
C VAL A 279 -9.35 -16.41 6.13
N SER A 280 -8.52 -15.97 7.07
CA SER A 280 -7.06 -15.98 6.90
C SER A 280 -6.53 -17.41 6.88
N LEU A 281 -5.56 -17.68 6.01
CA LEU A 281 -4.86 -18.96 5.95
C LEU A 281 -3.99 -19.13 7.20
N GLU A 282 -4.21 -20.22 7.92
CA GLU A 282 -3.55 -20.53 9.19
C GLU A 282 -2.98 -21.94 9.19
N GLY A 283 -1.81 -22.09 9.81
CA GLY A 283 -1.08 -23.34 9.91
C GLY A 283 -1.44 -24.15 11.16
N PRO A 284 -0.62 -25.16 11.50
CA PRO A 284 -0.88 -26.09 12.61
C PRO A 284 -1.06 -25.45 13.98
N TYR A 285 -0.46 -24.26 14.19
CA TYR A 285 -0.55 -23.51 15.45
C TYR A 285 -1.79 -22.57 15.51
N GLY A 286 -2.68 -22.63 14.52
CA GLY A 286 -3.96 -21.92 14.48
C GLY A 286 -5.12 -22.87 14.21
N THR A 287 -6.05 -22.43 13.37
CA THR A 287 -7.16 -23.26 12.88
C THR A 287 -6.72 -24.39 11.94
N ASN A 288 -5.48 -24.36 11.47
CA ASN A 288 -4.90 -25.38 10.59
C ASN A 288 -5.72 -25.60 9.29
N ASN A 289 -6.38 -24.55 8.82
CA ASN A 289 -7.25 -24.58 7.66
C ASN A 289 -6.49 -24.78 6.34
N ILE A 290 -5.16 -24.65 6.33
CA ILE A 290 -4.31 -25.00 5.18
C ILE A 290 -4.54 -26.45 4.70
N GLN A 291 -4.98 -27.34 5.60
CA GLN A 291 -5.31 -28.72 5.25
C GLN A 291 -6.46 -28.85 4.25
N PHE A 292 -7.39 -27.88 4.20
CA PHE A 292 -8.49 -27.90 3.23
C PHE A 292 -7.98 -27.92 1.79
N LEU A 293 -6.85 -27.27 1.51
CA LEU A 293 -6.22 -27.27 0.19
C LEU A 293 -5.85 -28.68 -0.30
N ALA A 294 -5.55 -29.61 0.61
CA ALA A 294 -5.26 -31.00 0.28
C ALA A 294 -6.54 -31.86 0.19
N MET A 295 -7.57 -31.53 0.97
CA MET A 295 -8.81 -32.32 1.11
C MET A 295 -9.77 -32.17 -0.07
N GLU A 296 -9.87 -30.99 -0.66
CA GLU A 296 -10.80 -30.70 -1.77
C GLU A 296 -10.12 -29.86 -2.87
N PRO A 297 -10.66 -29.83 -4.10
CA PRO A 297 -10.06 -29.03 -5.16
C PRO A 297 -10.27 -27.54 -4.92
N TYR A 298 -9.20 -26.78 -5.09
CA TYR A 298 -9.16 -25.32 -5.01
C TYR A 298 -8.66 -24.70 -6.32
N MET A 299 -9.15 -23.51 -6.62
CA MET A 299 -8.52 -22.59 -7.54
C MET A 299 -7.86 -21.45 -6.77
N VAL A 300 -6.85 -20.85 -7.37
CA VAL A 300 -6.05 -19.79 -6.79
C VAL A 300 -6.08 -18.55 -7.68
N SER A 301 -6.13 -17.37 -7.06
CA SER A 301 -6.00 -16.08 -7.73
C SER A 301 -5.25 -15.10 -6.84
N TRP A 302 -4.69 -14.04 -7.42
CA TRP A 302 -4.09 -12.95 -6.66
C TRP A 302 -5.17 -12.12 -5.94
N LYS A 303 -4.79 -11.49 -4.83
CA LYS A 303 -5.64 -10.55 -4.11
C LYS A 303 -5.23 -9.13 -4.46
N ALA A 304 -6.14 -8.35 -5.06
CA ALA A 304 -5.86 -6.95 -5.35
C ALA A 304 -5.97 -6.12 -4.08
N ASP A 305 -5.26 -4.99 -4.05
CA ASP A 305 -5.58 -3.89 -3.15
C ASP A 305 -6.68 -3.01 -3.75
N GLY A 306 -7.89 -3.57 -3.83
CA GLY A 306 -9.09 -2.90 -4.34
C GLY A 306 -10.20 -2.80 -3.29
N VAL A 307 -11.26 -2.08 -3.63
CA VAL A 307 -12.48 -2.01 -2.81
C VAL A 307 -13.50 -3.01 -3.34
N ARG A 308 -14.03 -3.83 -2.44
CA ARG A 308 -15.00 -4.86 -2.77
C ARG A 308 -16.40 -4.28 -2.89
N TYR A 309 -17.11 -4.68 -3.94
CA TYR A 309 -18.51 -4.35 -4.17
C TYR A 309 -19.32 -5.57 -4.59
N LEU A 310 -20.55 -5.69 -4.09
CA LEU A 310 -21.57 -6.48 -4.78
C LEU A 310 -22.16 -5.61 -5.88
N VAL A 311 -22.37 -6.15 -7.08
CA VAL A 311 -22.94 -5.37 -8.20
C VAL A 311 -24.22 -6.03 -8.69
N LEU A 312 -25.33 -5.30 -8.55
CA LEU A 312 -26.64 -5.64 -9.07
C LEU A 312 -26.81 -5.03 -10.47
N ILE A 313 -27.12 -5.86 -11.44
CA ILE A 313 -27.37 -5.48 -12.83
C ILE A 313 -28.85 -5.76 -13.11
N ASP A 314 -29.61 -4.68 -13.35
CA ASP A 314 -31.06 -4.73 -13.49
C ASP A 314 -31.57 -3.90 -14.69
N GLY A 315 -30.88 -4.01 -15.83
CA GLY A 315 -31.22 -3.36 -17.09
C GLY A 315 -30.40 -2.10 -17.42
N PRO A 316 -30.83 -1.33 -18.44
CA PRO A 316 -30.08 -0.17 -18.93
C PRO A 316 -29.99 0.93 -17.87
N ASN A 317 -28.78 1.46 -17.64
CA ASN A 317 -28.48 2.47 -16.60
C ASN A 317 -28.92 2.08 -15.18
N ARG A 318 -29.23 0.80 -14.93
CA ARG A 318 -29.63 0.26 -13.64
C ARG A 318 -28.60 -0.75 -13.16
N VAL A 319 -27.39 -0.26 -12.97
CA VAL A 319 -26.27 -1.01 -12.38
C VAL A 319 -25.93 -0.38 -11.04
N PHE A 320 -26.03 -1.15 -9.96
CA PHE A 320 -25.85 -0.68 -8.60
C PHE A 320 -24.74 -1.45 -7.90
N ALA A 321 -23.74 -0.76 -7.38
CA ALA A 321 -22.68 -1.32 -6.56
C ALA A 321 -22.94 -1.05 -5.07
N PHE A 322 -22.73 -2.06 -4.23
CA PHE A 322 -22.94 -1.99 -2.79
C PHE A 322 -21.60 -2.18 -2.07
N ASP A 323 -21.21 -1.21 -1.26
CA ASP A 323 -20.00 -1.31 -0.43
C ASP A 323 -20.24 -2.21 0.81
N ARG A 324 -19.23 -2.30 1.69
CA ARG A 324 -19.30 -3.08 2.93
C ARG A 324 -20.31 -2.56 3.95
N ASP A 325 -20.63 -1.28 3.89
CA ASP A 325 -21.63 -0.63 4.74
C ASP A 325 -23.04 -0.70 4.11
N ASN A 326 -23.17 -1.43 2.99
CA ASN A 326 -24.39 -1.60 2.21
C ASN A 326 -24.90 -0.28 1.58
N ASN A 327 -24.03 0.72 1.39
CA ASN A 327 -24.37 1.93 0.66
C ASN A 327 -24.47 1.61 -0.84
N PRO A 328 -25.60 1.92 -1.51
CA PRO A 328 -25.74 1.70 -2.93
C PRO A 328 -25.24 2.91 -3.74
N PHE A 329 -24.47 2.60 -4.77
CA PHE A 329 -23.96 3.53 -5.76
C PHE A 329 -24.42 3.10 -7.15
N GLN A 330 -25.01 4.01 -7.91
CA GLN A 330 -25.40 3.76 -9.28
C GLN A 330 -24.21 4.01 -10.21
N ILE A 331 -23.88 3.01 -11.01
CA ILE A 331 -22.85 3.07 -12.05
C ILE A 331 -23.55 3.40 -13.38
N ASN A 332 -23.27 4.58 -13.92
CA ASN A 332 -23.82 5.01 -15.20
C ASN A 332 -22.89 4.63 -16.36
N ASN A 333 -23.46 4.54 -17.57
CA ASN A 333 -22.73 4.29 -18.81
C ASN A 333 -21.91 2.98 -18.80
N VAL A 334 -22.46 1.92 -18.20
CA VAL A 334 -21.92 0.56 -18.31
C VAL A 334 -23.04 -0.37 -18.77
N THR A 335 -22.80 -1.08 -19.87
CA THR A 335 -23.83 -1.90 -20.51
C THR A 335 -23.54 -3.39 -20.35
N PHE A 336 -24.58 -4.14 -19.97
CA PHE A 336 -24.58 -5.60 -19.93
C PHE A 336 -25.71 -6.14 -20.81
N LEU A 337 -25.35 -6.95 -21.80
CA LEU A 337 -26.29 -7.57 -22.73
C LEU A 337 -26.41 -9.06 -22.43
N ASN A 338 -27.58 -9.62 -22.71
CA ASN A 338 -27.81 -11.05 -22.67
C ASN A 338 -27.03 -11.74 -23.80
N ALA A 339 -26.47 -12.93 -23.55
CA ALA A 339 -25.82 -13.73 -24.59
C ALA A 339 -26.75 -14.05 -25.79
N LYS A 340 -28.07 -14.07 -25.56
CA LYS A 340 -29.08 -14.31 -26.60
C LYS A 340 -29.65 -13.04 -27.23
N ALA A 341 -29.04 -11.88 -26.98
CA ALA A 341 -29.52 -10.60 -27.50
C ALA A 341 -29.59 -10.61 -29.03
N LYS A 342 -30.72 -10.16 -29.59
CA LYS A 342 -30.97 -10.16 -31.05
C LYS A 342 -30.01 -9.24 -31.79
N CYS A 343 -29.54 -8.19 -31.13
CA CYS A 343 -28.55 -7.27 -31.69
C CYS A 343 -27.18 -7.94 -31.91
N LEU A 344 -26.88 -9.05 -31.22
CA LEU A 344 -25.64 -9.81 -31.39
C LEU A 344 -25.73 -10.86 -32.52
N SER A 345 -26.93 -11.32 -32.88
CA SER A 345 -27.14 -12.50 -33.76
C SER A 345 -27.11 -12.20 -35.28
N HIS A 346 -26.24 -11.31 -35.76
CA HIS A 346 -26.16 -10.85 -37.17
C HIS A 346 -27.43 -10.20 -37.76
N LEU A 347 -28.55 -10.19 -37.03
CA LEU A 347 -29.84 -9.65 -37.48
C LEU A 347 -29.90 -8.11 -37.49
N LYS A 348 -28.85 -7.40 -37.03
CA LYS A 348 -28.74 -5.92 -36.98
C LYS A 348 -30.05 -5.22 -36.59
N CYS A 349 -30.74 -5.75 -35.58
CA CYS A 349 -31.90 -5.11 -34.98
C CYS A 349 -31.46 -4.07 -33.93
N PRO A 350 -32.23 -2.98 -33.72
CA PRO A 350 -31.97 -2.05 -32.63
C PRO A 350 -32.06 -2.79 -31.28
N ILE A 351 -31.25 -2.34 -30.31
CA ILE A 351 -31.25 -2.91 -28.95
C ILE A 351 -32.62 -2.66 -28.32
N SER A 352 -33.27 -3.74 -27.88
CA SER A 352 -34.52 -3.70 -27.15
C SER A 352 -34.30 -3.89 -25.64
N ASP A 353 -35.28 -3.53 -24.82
CA ASP A 353 -35.20 -3.70 -23.37
C ASP A 353 -35.05 -5.17 -22.91
N GLU A 354 -35.39 -6.13 -23.77
CA GLU A 354 -35.23 -7.57 -23.53
C GLU A 354 -33.79 -8.05 -23.76
N ASP A 355 -33.00 -7.29 -24.52
CA ASP A 355 -31.61 -7.63 -24.83
C ASP A 355 -30.66 -7.31 -23.67
N TYR A 356 -31.07 -6.46 -22.72
CA TYR A 356 -30.28 -6.14 -21.53
C TYR A 356 -30.37 -7.22 -20.46
N LEU A 357 -29.26 -7.40 -19.75
CA LEU A 357 -29.22 -8.30 -18.60
C LEU A 357 -30.01 -7.71 -17.43
N LYS A 358 -30.86 -8.52 -16.80
CA LYS A 358 -31.70 -8.15 -15.65
C LYS A 358 -31.48 -9.13 -14.49
N GLU A 359 -31.91 -8.74 -13.30
CA GLU A 359 -31.93 -9.61 -12.12
C GLU A 359 -30.63 -10.43 -11.95
N THR A 360 -29.49 -9.76 -12.03
CA THR A 360 -28.17 -10.41 -11.94
C THR A 360 -27.36 -9.77 -10.83
N LEU A 361 -26.79 -10.60 -9.95
CA LEU A 361 -25.96 -10.16 -8.83
C LEU A 361 -24.59 -10.84 -8.90
N VAL A 362 -23.54 -10.03 -8.94
CA VAL A 362 -22.15 -10.48 -8.97
C VAL A 362 -21.37 -9.97 -7.77
N ASP A 363 -20.31 -10.71 -7.41
CA ASP A 363 -19.32 -10.29 -6.45
C ASP A 363 -18.05 -9.84 -7.17
N ALA A 364 -17.59 -8.64 -6.87
CA ALA A 364 -16.56 -7.96 -7.63
C ALA A 364 -15.62 -7.11 -6.78
N GLU A 365 -14.45 -6.83 -7.33
CA GLU A 365 -13.43 -5.97 -6.76
C GLU A 365 -13.17 -4.81 -7.74
N MET A 366 -13.26 -3.57 -7.25
CA MET A 366 -12.91 -2.38 -8.02
C MET A 366 -11.45 -2.03 -7.75
N VAL A 367 -10.66 -1.94 -8.82
CA VAL A 367 -9.25 -1.51 -8.79
C VAL A 367 -9.05 -0.31 -9.69
N ILE A 368 -7.99 0.45 -9.47
CA ILE A 368 -7.58 1.55 -10.35
C ILE A 368 -6.26 1.13 -10.96
N ASP A 369 -6.28 0.79 -12.25
CA ASP A 369 -5.05 0.47 -12.97
C ASP A 369 -4.35 1.77 -13.37
N THR A 370 -3.03 1.83 -13.23
CA THR A 370 -2.22 2.92 -13.78
C THR A 370 -1.52 2.43 -15.05
N PHE A 371 -1.76 3.10 -16.18
CA PHE A 371 -1.12 2.75 -17.44
C PHE A 371 -0.70 4.04 -18.16
N GLU A 372 0.59 4.21 -18.45
CA GLU A 372 1.16 5.42 -19.07
C GLU A 372 0.71 6.71 -18.33
N GLY A 373 0.69 6.69 -17.00
CA GLY A 373 0.27 7.81 -16.16
C GLY A 373 -1.25 8.07 -16.12
N LYS A 374 -2.07 7.26 -16.79
CA LYS A 374 -3.54 7.36 -16.74
C LYS A 374 -4.15 6.34 -15.79
N GLU A 375 -5.05 6.83 -14.93
CA GLU A 375 -5.86 5.99 -14.04
C GLU A 375 -7.07 5.43 -14.77
N ILE A 376 -7.19 4.10 -14.80
CA ILE A 376 -8.27 3.39 -15.47
C ILE A 376 -9.00 2.53 -14.44
N PRO A 377 -10.19 2.93 -13.99
CA PRO A 377 -11.02 2.13 -13.10
C PRO A 377 -11.40 0.80 -13.74
N ARG A 378 -11.24 -0.30 -13.01
CA ARG A 378 -11.56 -1.65 -13.49
C ARG A 378 -12.37 -2.44 -12.47
N LEU A 379 -13.53 -2.92 -12.89
CA LEU A 379 -14.37 -3.84 -12.14
C LEU A 379 -13.98 -5.28 -12.47
N LEU A 380 -13.44 -5.99 -11.49
CA LEU A 380 -13.02 -7.39 -11.58
C LEU A 380 -14.09 -8.29 -10.97
N ILE A 381 -14.90 -8.91 -11.82
CA ILE A 381 -15.94 -9.85 -11.39
C ILE A 381 -15.31 -11.20 -11.11
N TYR A 382 -15.53 -11.76 -9.92
CA TYR A 382 -14.91 -13.04 -9.53
C TYR A 382 -15.89 -14.11 -9.07
N ASP A 383 -17.14 -13.77 -8.70
CA ASP A 383 -18.20 -14.75 -8.44
C ASP A 383 -19.57 -14.25 -8.92
N LEU A 384 -20.50 -15.18 -9.18
CA LEU A 384 -21.84 -14.93 -9.69
C LEU A 384 -22.87 -15.56 -8.75
N ILE A 385 -23.68 -14.73 -8.10
CA ILE A 385 -24.58 -15.14 -7.02
C ILE A 385 -25.98 -15.45 -7.57
N TYR A 386 -26.45 -14.64 -8.50
CA TYR A 386 -27.79 -14.74 -9.07
C TYR A 386 -27.77 -14.26 -10.52
N PHE A 387 -28.52 -14.91 -11.41
CA PHE A 387 -28.52 -14.60 -12.84
C PHE A 387 -29.88 -14.90 -13.47
N ASN A 388 -30.57 -13.91 -14.03
CA ASN A 388 -31.83 -14.08 -14.79
C ASN A 388 -32.82 -15.07 -14.13
N ASN A 389 -33.21 -14.82 -12.88
CA ASN A 389 -34.05 -15.69 -12.05
C ASN A 389 -33.47 -17.05 -11.62
N PHE A 390 -32.26 -17.38 -12.04
CA PHE A 390 -31.57 -18.59 -11.63
C PHE A 390 -30.68 -18.32 -10.40
N ASN A 391 -30.83 -19.18 -9.40
CA ASN A 391 -30.12 -19.07 -8.13
C ASN A 391 -28.73 -19.71 -8.22
N MET A 392 -27.79 -19.02 -8.89
CA MET A 392 -26.43 -19.49 -9.14
C MET A 392 -25.66 -19.85 -7.87
N LYS A 393 -25.97 -19.24 -6.71
CA LYS A 393 -25.27 -19.52 -5.45
C LYS A 393 -25.32 -20.99 -5.02
N LYS A 394 -26.36 -21.73 -5.43
CA LYS A 394 -26.52 -23.16 -5.17
C LYS A 394 -25.69 -24.05 -6.10
N GLU A 395 -25.09 -23.49 -7.13
CA GLU A 395 -24.20 -24.21 -8.04
C GLU A 395 -22.77 -24.22 -7.51
N LYS A 396 -21.95 -25.12 -8.05
CA LYS A 396 -20.51 -25.20 -7.75
C LYS A 396 -19.78 -23.97 -8.31
N PHE A 397 -18.68 -23.56 -7.67
CA PHE A 397 -17.88 -22.43 -8.14
C PHE A 397 -17.43 -22.58 -9.59
N SER A 398 -17.06 -23.78 -10.06
CA SER A 398 -16.70 -23.99 -11.47
C SER A 398 -17.78 -23.55 -12.46
N VAL A 399 -19.04 -23.86 -12.16
CA VAL A 399 -20.19 -23.48 -13.00
C VAL A 399 -20.43 -21.97 -12.94
N ARG A 400 -20.38 -21.38 -11.74
CA ARG A 400 -20.53 -19.93 -11.54
C ARG A 400 -19.42 -19.16 -12.26
N PHE A 401 -18.18 -19.65 -12.18
CA PHE A 401 -17.00 -19.06 -12.79
C PHE A 401 -17.03 -19.10 -14.32
N GLU A 402 -17.50 -20.21 -14.90
CA GLU A 402 -17.69 -20.34 -16.34
C GLU A 402 -18.86 -19.47 -16.85
N ALA A 403 -19.94 -19.39 -16.08
CA ALA A 403 -21.09 -18.54 -16.40
C ALA A 403 -20.70 -17.04 -16.48
N ILE A 404 -19.79 -16.55 -15.64
CA ILE A 404 -19.30 -15.15 -15.74
C ILE A 404 -18.68 -14.90 -17.13
N GLU A 405 -17.83 -15.80 -17.61
CA GLU A 405 -17.18 -15.64 -18.91
C GLU A 405 -18.20 -15.70 -20.05
N LYS A 406 -19.08 -16.72 -20.03
CA LYS A 406 -20.04 -16.99 -21.11
C LYS A 406 -21.19 -15.99 -21.18
N GLU A 407 -21.73 -15.60 -20.03
CA GLU A 407 -22.99 -14.84 -19.95
C GLU A 407 -22.79 -13.34 -19.72
N LEU A 408 -21.64 -12.92 -19.16
CA LEU A 408 -21.39 -11.50 -18.86
C LEU A 408 -20.26 -10.91 -19.72
N ILE A 409 -19.12 -11.59 -19.82
CA ILE A 409 -17.93 -11.04 -20.49
C ILE A 409 -17.99 -11.23 -22.01
N SER A 410 -18.25 -12.45 -22.48
CA SER A 410 -18.27 -12.76 -23.92
C SER A 410 -19.30 -11.92 -24.69
N PRO A 411 -20.56 -11.75 -24.22
CA PRO A 411 -21.56 -10.93 -24.92
C PRO A 411 -21.14 -9.47 -25.02
N ARG A 412 -20.41 -8.95 -24.03
CA ARG A 412 -19.86 -7.58 -24.08
C ARG A 412 -18.72 -7.45 -25.07
N ILE A 413 -17.81 -8.43 -25.14
CA ILE A 413 -16.74 -8.46 -26.14
C ILE A 413 -17.33 -8.49 -27.56
N GLU A 414 -18.36 -9.31 -27.77
CA GLU A 414 -19.08 -9.36 -29.05
C GLU A 414 -19.76 -8.02 -29.37
N ALA A 415 -20.41 -7.39 -28.39
CA ALA A 415 -21.02 -6.09 -28.54
C ALA A 415 -20.00 -4.97 -28.86
N PHE A 416 -18.80 -5.02 -28.28
CA PHE A 416 -17.69 -4.12 -28.63
C PHE A 416 -17.24 -4.33 -30.08
N LYS A 417 -17.07 -5.59 -30.51
CA LYS A 417 -16.69 -5.94 -31.89
C LYS A 417 -17.76 -5.52 -32.90
N ALA A 418 -19.03 -5.61 -32.53
CA ALA A 418 -20.15 -5.19 -33.34
C ALA A 418 -20.36 -3.66 -33.37
N GLY A 419 -19.60 -2.89 -32.56
CA GLY A 419 -19.74 -1.44 -32.44
C GLY A 419 -21.02 -1.00 -31.72
N ILE A 420 -21.70 -1.92 -31.03
CA ILE A 420 -22.92 -1.66 -30.27
C ILE A 420 -22.58 -0.91 -28.97
N ILE A 421 -21.52 -1.34 -28.29
CA ILE A 421 -20.97 -0.66 -27.12
C ILE A 421 -19.69 0.05 -27.55
N ASN A 422 -19.54 1.32 -27.19
CA ASN A 422 -18.31 2.06 -27.39
C ASN A 422 -17.45 1.99 -26.12
N ARG A 423 -16.22 1.49 -26.23
CA ARG A 423 -15.30 1.38 -25.09
C ARG A 423 -14.95 2.74 -24.47
N ASN A 424 -14.85 3.79 -25.28
CA ASN A 424 -14.45 5.13 -24.82
C ASN A 424 -15.56 5.86 -24.05
N SER A 425 -16.83 5.43 -24.20
CA SER A 425 -17.94 5.99 -23.43
C SER A 425 -18.13 5.31 -22.07
N GLU A 426 -17.53 4.12 -21.86
CA GLU A 426 -17.66 3.41 -20.59
C GLU A 426 -16.54 3.83 -19.61
N PRO A 427 -16.88 4.46 -18.47
CA PRO A 427 -15.91 4.98 -17.50
C PRO A 427 -15.11 3.88 -16.80
N ILE A 428 -15.64 2.65 -16.76
CA ILE A 428 -15.08 1.52 -16.03
C ILE A 428 -14.84 0.37 -16.99
N GLY A 429 -13.64 -0.19 -16.97
CA GLY A 429 -13.35 -1.45 -17.65
C GLY A 429 -13.91 -2.63 -16.86
N VAL A 430 -14.69 -3.51 -17.47
CA VAL A 430 -15.18 -4.72 -16.78
C VAL A 430 -14.42 -5.94 -17.29
N ARG A 431 -13.89 -6.74 -16.37
CA ARG A 431 -13.19 -8.00 -16.67
C ARG A 431 -13.59 -9.07 -15.67
N ARG A 432 -13.50 -10.34 -16.08
CA ARG A 432 -13.50 -11.44 -15.12
C ARG A 432 -12.12 -11.54 -14.47
N LYS A 433 -12.09 -11.76 -13.16
CA LYS A 433 -10.86 -12.05 -12.44
C LYS A 433 -10.39 -13.46 -12.78
N SER A 434 -9.14 -13.60 -13.19
CA SER A 434 -8.58 -14.90 -13.56
C SER A 434 -8.34 -15.76 -12.33
N PHE A 435 -8.69 -17.05 -12.42
CA PHE A 435 -8.36 -18.07 -11.44
C PHE A 435 -7.63 -19.20 -12.14
N TRP A 436 -6.68 -19.81 -11.45
CA TRP A 436 -5.87 -20.91 -11.95
C TRP A 436 -6.00 -22.14 -11.05
N PRO A 437 -5.71 -23.34 -11.55
CA PRO A 437 -5.56 -24.53 -10.71
C PRO A 437 -4.50 -24.31 -9.62
N ILE A 438 -4.69 -24.92 -8.44
CA ILE A 438 -3.80 -24.73 -7.28
C ILE A 438 -2.33 -25.09 -7.58
N GLU A 439 -2.09 -25.98 -8.53
CA GLU A 439 -0.76 -26.35 -9.03
C GLU A 439 -0.01 -25.15 -9.60
N SER A 440 -0.71 -24.13 -10.10
CA SER A 440 -0.13 -22.92 -10.68
C SER A 440 0.23 -21.86 -9.63
N THR A 441 0.07 -22.14 -8.34
CA THR A 441 0.38 -21.18 -7.25
C THR A 441 1.82 -20.66 -7.34
N TYR A 442 2.79 -21.49 -7.74
CA TYR A 442 4.18 -21.04 -7.91
C TYR A 442 4.33 -19.92 -8.95
N LYS A 443 3.51 -19.91 -10.02
CA LYS A 443 3.56 -18.88 -11.05
C LYS A 443 3.11 -17.52 -10.50
N LEU A 444 2.17 -17.52 -9.56
CA LEU A 444 1.69 -16.31 -8.91
C LEU A 444 2.76 -15.66 -8.02
N PHE A 445 3.80 -16.40 -7.63
CA PHE A 445 4.93 -15.87 -6.88
C PHE A 445 6.14 -15.52 -7.75
N GLN A 446 6.12 -15.81 -9.05
CA GLN A 446 7.23 -15.50 -9.94
C GLN A 446 7.29 -14.00 -10.25
N PRO A 447 8.49 -13.39 -10.27
CA PRO A 447 8.67 -11.96 -10.52
C PRO A 447 8.04 -11.49 -11.85
N GLY A 448 8.07 -12.30 -12.91
CA GLY A 448 7.52 -11.92 -14.21
C GLY A 448 5.99 -11.82 -14.23
N PHE A 449 5.28 -12.70 -13.53
CA PHE A 449 3.82 -12.63 -13.43
C PHE A 449 3.38 -11.52 -12.47
N LEU A 450 4.04 -11.42 -11.31
CA LEU A 450 3.81 -10.34 -10.36
C LEU A 450 4.06 -9.00 -11.05
N GLY A 451 5.23 -8.80 -11.66
CA GLY A 451 5.58 -7.57 -12.37
C GLY A 451 4.58 -7.14 -13.44
N ALA A 452 4.02 -8.08 -14.21
CA ALA A 452 3.03 -7.76 -15.25
C ALA A 452 1.64 -7.37 -14.71
N VAL A 453 1.28 -7.82 -13.50
CA VAL A 453 0.00 -7.47 -12.86
C VAL A 453 0.18 -6.29 -11.90
N THR A 454 1.27 -6.26 -11.12
CA THR A 454 1.65 -5.17 -10.22
C THR A 454 2.03 -3.90 -10.97
N SER A 455 2.45 -4.00 -12.23
CA SER A 455 2.60 -2.82 -13.09
C SER A 455 1.28 -2.11 -13.37
N CYS A 456 0.14 -2.80 -13.22
CA CYS A 456 -1.18 -2.22 -13.39
C CYS A 456 -1.76 -1.76 -12.03
N HIS A 457 -1.78 -2.63 -11.01
CA HIS A 457 -2.31 -2.31 -9.67
C HIS A 457 -1.65 -3.16 -8.57
N GLU A 458 -1.64 -2.67 -7.34
CA GLU A 458 -1.01 -3.36 -6.21
C GLU A 458 -1.71 -4.69 -5.84
N ILE A 459 -0.89 -5.68 -5.48
CA ILE A 459 -1.32 -7.02 -5.04
C ILE A 459 -0.89 -7.20 -3.59
N ASP A 460 -1.83 -7.49 -2.70
CA ASP A 460 -1.59 -7.60 -1.26
C ASP A 460 -1.67 -9.04 -0.74
N GLY A 461 -1.80 -10.04 -1.63
CA GLY A 461 -1.85 -11.45 -1.25
C GLY A 461 -2.41 -12.38 -2.31
N ILE A 462 -2.92 -13.53 -1.86
CA ILE A 462 -3.51 -14.60 -2.68
C ILE A 462 -4.83 -15.04 -2.06
N VAL A 463 -5.79 -15.43 -2.89
CA VAL A 463 -7.06 -16.04 -2.49
C VAL A 463 -7.15 -17.47 -3.04
N PHE A 464 -7.66 -18.38 -2.20
CA PHE A 464 -7.95 -19.76 -2.54
C PHE A 464 -9.47 -19.98 -2.47
N GLN A 465 -10.06 -20.32 -3.61
CA GLN A 465 -11.49 -20.53 -3.78
C GLN A 465 -11.79 -22.02 -3.97
N PRO A 466 -12.66 -22.64 -3.16
CA PRO A 466 -13.03 -24.04 -3.33
C PRO A 466 -13.87 -24.24 -4.60
N VAL A 467 -13.52 -25.22 -5.44
CA VAL A 467 -14.15 -25.43 -6.75
C VAL A 467 -15.56 -26.00 -6.65
N ASN A 468 -15.75 -26.95 -5.73
CA ASN A 468 -16.97 -27.75 -5.66
C ASN A 468 -18.02 -27.23 -4.68
N ARG A 469 -17.73 -26.12 -3.97
CA ARG A 469 -18.65 -25.60 -2.96
C ARG A 469 -19.58 -24.52 -3.53
N HIS A 470 -20.76 -24.48 -2.92
CA HIS A 470 -21.76 -23.44 -3.13
C HIS A 470 -21.26 -22.10 -2.56
N TYR A 471 -21.87 -21.00 -3.00
CA TYR A 471 -21.55 -19.68 -2.46
C TYR A 471 -22.23 -19.49 -1.10
N GLU A 472 -21.46 -19.12 -0.08
CA GLU A 472 -21.92 -18.98 1.30
C GLU A 472 -21.89 -17.52 1.74
N PRO A 473 -23.05 -16.86 1.96
CA PRO A 473 -23.10 -15.46 2.35
C PRO A 473 -22.55 -15.26 3.77
N GLY A 474 -21.83 -14.17 4.01
CA GLY A 474 -21.16 -13.93 5.30
C GLY A 474 -19.88 -14.77 5.45
N ARG A 475 -19.50 -15.15 6.68
CA ARG A 475 -18.23 -15.86 6.92
C ARG A 475 -18.21 -17.22 6.23
N PHE A 476 -17.22 -17.44 5.37
CA PHE A 476 -17.05 -18.70 4.66
C PHE A 476 -15.68 -19.32 4.97
N ASP A 477 -15.67 -20.33 5.86
CA ASP A 477 -14.43 -20.90 6.42
C ASP A 477 -13.57 -21.66 5.40
N TYR A 478 -14.13 -22.02 4.25
CA TYR A 478 -13.40 -22.67 3.15
C TYR A 478 -12.87 -21.66 2.13
N LEU A 479 -13.28 -20.39 2.19
CA LEU A 479 -12.71 -19.36 1.33
C LEU A 479 -11.50 -18.75 2.03
N LEU A 480 -10.30 -19.08 1.57
CA LEU A 480 -9.07 -18.74 2.27
C LEU A 480 -8.38 -17.55 1.61
N LYS A 481 -7.85 -16.63 2.41
CA LYS A 481 -6.95 -15.57 1.96
C LYS A 481 -5.61 -15.70 2.65
N TRP A 482 -4.54 -15.53 1.89
CA TRP A 482 -3.20 -15.43 2.43
C TRP A 482 -2.64 -14.05 2.10
N LYS A 483 -1.97 -13.43 3.08
CA LYS A 483 -1.22 -12.21 2.92
C LYS A 483 0.21 -12.43 3.43
N PRO A 484 1.23 -11.81 2.83
CA PRO A 484 2.55 -11.75 3.43
C PRO A 484 2.45 -11.22 4.88
N PRO A 485 3.19 -11.79 5.83
CA PRO A 485 3.19 -11.33 7.23
C PRO A 485 3.47 -9.83 7.37
N GLU A 486 4.30 -9.29 6.49
CA GLU A 486 4.70 -7.88 6.45
C GLU A 486 3.55 -6.94 6.06
N LEU A 487 2.56 -7.46 5.33
CA LEU A 487 1.37 -6.72 4.86
C LEU A 487 0.13 -7.01 5.72
N SER A 488 0.29 -7.70 6.85
CA SER A 488 -0.80 -8.03 7.76
C SER A 488 -1.13 -6.84 8.67
N THR A 489 -2.36 -6.34 8.54
CA THR A 489 -2.86 -5.17 9.25
C THR A 489 -4.17 -5.48 9.97
N ILE A 490 -4.47 -4.69 11.02
CA ILE A 490 -5.74 -4.75 11.74
C ILE A 490 -6.31 -3.33 11.84
N ASP A 491 -7.61 -3.20 11.61
CA ASP A 491 -8.32 -1.94 11.81
C ASP A 491 -8.83 -1.82 13.24
N PHE A 492 -8.39 -0.78 13.94
CA PHE A 492 -8.74 -0.48 15.32
C PHE A 492 -9.48 0.84 15.44
N ARG A 493 -10.31 0.97 16.47
CA ARG A 493 -10.77 2.28 16.94
C ARG A 493 -9.71 2.83 17.88
N LEU A 494 -9.14 3.98 17.53
CA LEU A 494 -8.11 4.62 18.35
C LEU A 494 -8.75 5.41 19.49
N GLU A 495 -8.19 5.31 20.69
CA GLU A 495 -8.57 6.15 21.84
C GLU A 495 -7.30 6.71 22.48
N ILE A 496 -7.09 8.03 22.35
CA ILE A 496 -5.91 8.71 22.89
C ILE A 496 -6.21 9.24 24.28
N LYS A 497 -5.42 8.80 25.28
CA LYS A 497 -5.52 9.23 26.67
C LYS A 497 -4.24 9.91 27.12
N LYS A 498 -4.41 10.98 27.90
CA LYS A 498 -3.32 11.61 28.65
C LYS A 498 -3.22 10.93 30.00
N ILE A 499 -2.09 10.27 30.26
CA ILE A 499 -1.81 9.64 31.55
C ILE A 499 -0.81 10.53 32.29
N GLN A 500 -1.20 11.00 33.46
CA GLN A 500 -0.35 11.74 34.40
C GLN A 500 -0.34 10.98 35.72
N ARG A 501 0.85 10.54 36.14
CA ARG A 501 1.05 9.87 37.42
C ARG A 501 1.90 10.76 38.33
N PRO A 502 1.66 10.76 39.65
CA PRO A 502 2.51 11.50 40.59
C PRO A 502 3.98 11.10 40.43
N GLY A 503 4.85 12.05 40.10
CA GLY A 503 6.29 11.81 39.93
C GLY A 503 6.75 11.35 38.54
N GLU A 504 5.85 11.14 37.57
CA GLU A 504 6.20 10.77 36.18
C GLU A 504 5.89 11.89 35.19
N LEU A 505 6.66 11.97 34.10
CA LEU A 505 6.34 12.83 32.96
C LEU A 505 4.98 12.43 32.38
N THR A 506 4.22 13.43 31.94
CA THR A 506 2.94 13.17 31.28
C THR A 506 3.16 12.41 29.97
N GLN A 507 2.49 11.28 29.81
CA GLN A 507 2.56 10.46 28.60
C GLN A 507 1.22 10.41 27.88
N TRP A 508 1.27 10.44 26.55
CA TRP A 508 0.12 10.19 25.70
C TRP A 508 0.11 8.73 25.27
N VAL A 509 -0.99 8.05 25.52
CA VAL A 509 -1.17 6.63 25.20
C VAL A 509 -2.31 6.46 24.21
N GLY A 510 -2.10 5.68 23.17
CA GLY A 510 -3.10 5.35 22.15
C GLY A 510 -3.59 3.92 22.38
N ASP A 511 -4.72 3.79 23.06
CA ASP A 511 -5.39 2.50 23.27
C ASP A 511 -6.08 2.07 21.96
N LEU A 512 -5.87 0.82 21.55
CA LEU A 512 -6.44 0.24 20.33
C LEU A 512 -7.60 -0.68 20.68
N HIS A 513 -8.79 -0.37 20.18
CA HIS A 513 -10.02 -1.12 20.47
C HIS A 513 -10.55 -1.89 19.26
N VAL A 514 -11.10 -3.08 19.53
CA VAL A 514 -11.78 -3.97 18.55
C VAL A 514 -13.24 -4.16 18.97
N LEU A 515 -14.10 -4.64 18.07
CA LEU A 515 -15.48 -5.01 18.45
C LEU A 515 -15.48 -6.25 19.36
N HIS A 516 -16.45 -6.31 20.27
CA HIS A 516 -16.65 -7.41 21.23
C HIS A 516 -15.55 -7.56 22.27
N LEU A 517 -14.77 -6.49 22.52
CA LEU A 517 -13.82 -6.41 23.62
C LEU A 517 -13.92 -5.03 24.28
N ASP A 518 -14.33 -5.01 25.55
CA ASP A 518 -14.51 -3.74 26.30
C ASP A 518 -13.15 -3.10 26.66
N ARG A 519 -12.14 -3.93 26.93
CA ARG A 519 -10.77 -3.50 27.23
C ARG A 519 -9.98 -3.22 25.94
N PRO A 520 -8.91 -2.40 25.98
CA PRO A 520 -8.04 -2.24 24.82
C PRO A 520 -7.41 -3.58 24.43
N PHE A 521 -7.40 -3.86 23.13
CA PHE A 521 -6.76 -5.05 22.55
C PHE A 521 -5.23 -4.90 22.55
N GLY A 522 -4.75 -3.69 22.30
CA GLY A 522 -3.34 -3.36 22.28
C GLY A 522 -3.12 -1.85 22.44
N ARG A 523 -1.87 -1.43 22.32
CA ARG A 523 -1.48 -0.01 22.34
C ARG A 523 -0.56 0.31 21.17
N LEU A 524 -0.64 1.54 20.69
CA LEU A 524 0.33 2.07 19.75
C LEU A 524 1.72 2.18 20.40
N LEU A 525 2.76 1.89 19.62
CA LEU A 525 4.15 2.05 20.03
C LEU A 525 4.48 3.49 20.42
N LYS A 526 3.94 4.45 19.68
CA LYS A 526 4.16 5.88 19.88
C LYS A 526 2.92 6.66 19.44
N VAL A 527 2.54 7.67 20.22
CA VAL A 527 1.51 8.65 19.84
C VAL A 527 2.20 9.96 19.52
N THR A 528 2.05 10.44 18.28
CA THR A 528 2.51 11.78 17.87
C THR A 528 1.40 12.80 18.02
N ASN A 529 1.73 14.10 18.04
CA ASN A 529 0.71 15.16 18.14
C ASN A 529 -0.26 15.15 16.94
N GLN A 530 0.23 14.84 15.74
CA GLN A 530 -0.60 14.71 14.54
C GLN A 530 -1.65 13.60 14.69
N MET A 531 -1.35 12.52 15.43
CA MET A 531 -2.30 11.42 15.61
C MET A 531 -3.54 11.80 16.43
N ARG A 532 -3.53 12.93 17.15
CA ARG A 532 -4.69 13.39 17.92
C ARG A 532 -5.91 13.66 17.04
N GLN A 533 -5.73 14.00 15.77
CA GLN A 533 -6.83 14.18 14.83
C GLN A 533 -7.58 12.88 14.50
N TYR A 534 -6.94 11.73 14.75
CA TYR A 534 -7.52 10.41 14.55
C TYR A 534 -8.14 9.84 15.84
N ASP A 535 -8.23 10.62 16.93
CA ASP A 535 -8.89 10.16 18.14
C ASP A 535 -10.36 9.78 17.87
N LYS A 536 -10.75 8.60 18.36
CA LYS A 536 -12.05 7.95 18.14
C LYS A 536 -12.35 7.52 16.71
N LYS A 537 -11.41 7.71 15.77
CA LYS A 537 -11.54 7.24 14.39
C LYS A 537 -11.08 5.79 14.22
N ILE A 538 -11.45 5.20 13.08
CA ILE A 538 -10.95 3.89 12.67
C ILE A 538 -9.63 4.08 11.93
N ILE A 539 -8.60 3.40 12.41
CA ILE A 539 -7.24 3.45 11.88
C ILE A 539 -6.78 2.04 11.51
N GLU A 540 -5.97 1.93 10.47
CA GLU A 540 -5.28 0.70 10.11
C GLU A 540 -3.89 0.71 10.74
N CYS A 541 -3.55 -0.37 11.45
CA CYS A 541 -2.25 -0.54 12.08
C CYS A 541 -1.56 -1.80 11.57
N LYS A 542 -0.23 -1.73 11.43
CA LYS A 542 0.65 -2.90 11.22
C LYS A 542 1.36 -3.27 12.50
N PHE A 543 1.73 -4.54 12.62
CA PHE A 543 2.51 -5.02 13.74
C PHE A 543 3.99 -5.05 13.36
N VAL A 544 4.82 -4.30 14.08
CA VAL A 544 6.26 -4.21 13.80
C VAL A 544 7.04 -4.98 14.85
N ARG A 545 7.99 -5.80 14.39
CA ARG A 545 9.02 -6.46 15.19
C ARG A 545 10.38 -6.12 14.61
N ASP A 546 10.97 -4.99 15.01
CA ASP A 546 12.33 -4.62 14.59
C ASP A 546 13.17 -4.20 15.80
N LYS A 547 14.44 -4.63 15.83
CA LYS A 547 15.48 -4.18 16.79
C LYS A 547 15.05 -4.10 18.26
N GLY A 548 14.27 -5.08 18.75
CA GLY A 548 13.83 -5.16 20.14
C GLY A 548 12.61 -4.29 20.50
N VAL A 549 12.04 -3.57 19.53
CA VAL A 549 10.75 -2.87 19.66
C VAL A 549 9.67 -3.71 19.01
N CYS A 550 8.61 -4.00 19.77
CA CYS A 550 7.51 -4.87 19.37
C CYS A 550 6.18 -4.18 19.71
N GLY A 551 5.34 -3.92 18.71
CA GLY A 551 4.04 -3.33 18.94
C GLY A 551 3.35 -2.82 17.67
N TRP A 552 2.23 -2.13 17.86
CA TRP A 552 1.41 -1.63 16.77
C TRP A 552 1.87 -0.25 16.29
N GLU A 553 2.02 -0.11 14.98
CA GLU A 553 2.32 1.15 14.30
C GLU A 553 1.14 1.58 13.43
N PHE A 554 0.79 2.87 13.49
CA PHE A 554 -0.25 3.47 12.66
C PHE A 554 0.19 3.49 11.19
N MET A 555 -0.72 3.13 10.28
CA MET A 555 -0.52 3.26 8.84
C MET A 555 -1.34 4.39 8.25
N ARG A 556 -2.68 4.30 8.36
CA ARG A 556 -3.61 5.27 7.75
C ARG A 556 -4.96 5.31 8.46
N GLU A 557 -5.74 6.34 8.17
CA GLU A 557 -7.17 6.39 8.52
C GLU A 557 -7.99 5.50 7.57
N ARG A 558 -9.01 4.83 8.10
CA ARG A 558 -9.98 4.03 7.33
C ARG A 558 -11.31 4.76 7.26
N THR A 559 -11.44 5.66 6.29
CA THR A 559 -12.69 6.40 6.02
C THR A 559 -13.78 5.50 5.42
N ASP A 560 -13.37 4.41 4.78
CA ASP A 560 -14.24 3.38 4.18
C ASP A 560 -14.90 2.45 5.20
N LYS A 561 -14.60 2.59 6.50
CA LYS A 561 -15.08 1.68 7.55
C LYS A 561 -15.82 2.41 8.66
N SER A 562 -17.04 1.97 8.89
CA SER A 562 -17.85 2.43 10.02
C SER A 562 -17.46 1.82 11.38
N HIS A 563 -16.81 0.65 11.38
CA HIS A 563 -16.50 -0.10 12.61
C HIS A 563 -15.10 -0.74 12.58
N PRO A 564 -14.42 -0.92 13.75
CA PRO A 564 -13.16 -1.65 13.81
C PRO A 564 -13.38 -3.14 13.57
N ASN A 565 -12.30 -3.90 13.40
CA ASN A 565 -12.41 -5.35 13.25
C ASN A 565 -13.02 -6.01 14.51
N ALA A 566 -13.69 -7.14 14.31
CA ALA A 566 -14.14 -7.98 15.42
C ALA A 566 -12.97 -8.69 16.11
N LEU A 567 -13.11 -8.96 17.41
CA LEU A 567 -12.11 -9.67 18.21
C LEU A 567 -11.60 -10.94 17.51
N SER A 568 -12.50 -11.77 16.99
CA SER A 568 -12.14 -13.01 16.27
C SER A 568 -11.28 -12.76 15.02
N THR A 569 -11.52 -11.67 14.30
CA THR A 569 -10.71 -11.28 13.13
C THR A 569 -9.34 -10.78 13.58
N ALA A 570 -9.30 -9.95 14.63
CA ALA A 570 -8.06 -9.42 15.16
C ALA A 570 -7.16 -10.53 15.75
N GLU A 571 -7.75 -11.51 16.44
CA GLU A 571 -7.04 -12.69 16.95
C GLU A 571 -6.50 -13.56 15.82
N SER A 572 -7.28 -13.80 14.77
CA SER A 572 -6.83 -14.55 13.59
C SER A 572 -5.63 -13.87 12.91
N VAL A 573 -5.70 -12.54 12.67
CA VAL A 573 -4.57 -11.79 12.10
C VAL A 573 -3.36 -11.77 13.05
N LEU A 574 -3.58 -11.61 14.35
CA LEU A 574 -2.48 -11.70 15.32
C LEU A 574 -1.83 -13.09 15.31
N ASN A 575 -2.62 -14.15 15.10
CA ASN A 575 -2.13 -15.51 14.99
C ASN A 575 -1.26 -15.69 13.73
N THR A 576 -1.69 -15.16 12.58
CA THR A 576 -0.86 -15.18 11.36
C THR A 576 0.43 -14.37 11.50
N ILE A 577 0.44 -13.33 12.36
CA ILE A 577 1.66 -12.56 12.67
C ILE A 577 2.56 -13.29 13.68
N LYS A 578 2.02 -14.17 14.54
CA LYS A 578 2.79 -14.97 15.49
C LYS A 578 3.39 -16.22 14.84
N TYR A 579 2.62 -16.88 14.00
CA TYR A 579 2.99 -18.10 13.30
C TYR A 579 2.83 -17.88 11.79
N PRO A 580 3.74 -17.10 11.18
CA PRO A 580 3.64 -16.75 9.77
C PRO A 580 3.75 -17.99 8.89
N ILE A 581 2.84 -18.08 7.92
CA ILE A 581 3.00 -18.97 6.78
C ILE A 581 3.65 -18.15 5.68
N ASN A 582 4.89 -18.47 5.34
CA ASN A 582 5.61 -17.81 4.25
C ASN A 582 5.25 -18.45 2.90
N ARG A 583 5.67 -17.79 1.81
CA ARG A 583 5.45 -18.27 0.43
C ARG A 583 5.95 -19.71 0.25
N ASP A 584 7.15 -20.00 0.75
CA ASP A 584 7.76 -21.33 0.65
C ASP A 584 6.97 -22.40 1.42
N ASN A 585 6.36 -22.04 2.56
CA ASN A 585 5.54 -22.99 3.30
C ASN A 585 4.31 -23.42 2.50
N ILE A 586 3.67 -22.47 1.81
CA ILE A 586 2.53 -22.75 0.92
C ILE A 586 2.96 -23.63 -0.24
N LEU A 587 4.05 -23.26 -0.92
CA LEU A 587 4.54 -23.99 -2.08
C LEU A 587 4.97 -25.42 -1.73
N ASN A 588 5.71 -25.59 -0.64
CA ASN A 588 6.12 -26.90 -0.15
C ASN A 588 4.90 -27.74 0.25
N PHE A 589 3.91 -27.15 0.92
CA PHE A 589 2.69 -27.85 1.29
C PHE A 589 1.93 -28.33 0.03
N ILE A 590 1.73 -27.44 -0.94
CA ILE A 590 1.07 -27.74 -2.20
C ILE A 590 1.79 -28.86 -2.97
N HIS A 591 3.10 -28.72 -3.14
CA HIS A 591 3.92 -29.71 -3.82
C HIS A 591 3.85 -31.09 -3.13
N SER A 592 3.87 -31.12 -1.80
CA SER A 592 3.85 -32.37 -1.02
C SER A 592 2.58 -33.18 -1.25
N PHE A 593 1.40 -32.56 -1.20
CA PHE A 593 0.15 -33.30 -1.37
C PHE A 593 -0.13 -33.64 -2.83
N ILE A 594 0.28 -32.80 -3.79
CA ILE A 594 0.17 -33.12 -5.23
C ILE A 594 1.01 -34.36 -5.55
N THR A 595 2.25 -34.41 -5.07
CA THR A 595 3.14 -35.55 -5.27
C THR A 595 2.54 -36.82 -4.70
N LYS A 596 2.00 -36.74 -3.47
CA LYS A 596 1.31 -37.87 -2.83
C LYS A 596 0.09 -38.35 -3.63
N LYS A 597 -0.77 -37.43 -4.09
CA LYS A 597 -1.93 -37.78 -4.94
C LYS A 597 -1.52 -38.45 -6.25
N ARG A 598 -0.43 -38.01 -6.89
CA ARG A 598 0.10 -38.64 -8.11
C ARG A 598 0.61 -40.06 -7.85
N GLN A 599 1.34 -40.27 -6.76
CA GLN A 599 1.81 -41.60 -6.35
C GLN A 599 0.64 -42.56 -6.07
N GLU A 600 -0.40 -42.09 -5.36
CA GLU A 600 -1.60 -42.88 -5.09
C GLU A 600 -2.37 -43.24 -6.36
N GLN A 601 -2.43 -42.34 -7.36
CA GLN A 601 -3.04 -42.62 -8.66
C GLN A 601 -2.23 -43.64 -9.47
N GLN A 602 -0.91 -43.54 -9.44
CA GLN A 602 -0.01 -44.47 -10.14
C GLN A 602 -0.09 -45.88 -9.54
N GLN A 603 -0.08 -46.00 -8.21
CA GLN A 603 -0.29 -47.27 -7.51
C GLN A 603 -1.68 -47.87 -7.77
N LYS A 604 -2.73 -47.05 -7.93
CA LYS A 604 -4.06 -47.56 -8.31
C LYS A 604 -4.09 -48.07 -9.74
N HIS A 605 -3.38 -47.44 -10.68
CA HIS A 605 -3.27 -47.94 -12.04
C HIS A 605 -2.45 -49.23 -12.14
N GLU A 606 -1.37 -49.35 -11.36
CA GLU A 606 -0.54 -50.56 -11.29
C GLU A 606 -1.22 -51.75 -10.61
N ASN A 607 -2.21 -51.52 -9.74
CA ASN A 607 -3.01 -52.60 -9.12
C ASN A 607 -4.28 -52.98 -9.91
N VAL A 608 -4.61 -52.24 -10.97
CA VAL A 608 -5.76 -52.50 -11.86
C VAL A 608 -5.33 -53.20 -13.16
N HIS A 609 -4.03 -53.17 -13.46
CA HIS A 609 -3.36 -54.01 -14.46
C HIS A 609 -2.73 -55.22 -13.79
#